data_AF-A0AAP7J4S6-F1
#
_entry.id   AF-A0AAP7J4S6-F1
#
_cell.length_a   1.000
_cell.length_b   1.000
_cell.length_c   1.000
_cell.angle_alpha   90.00
_cell.angle_beta   90.00
_cell.angle_gamma   90.00
#
_symmetry.space_group_name_H-M   'P 1'
#
loop_
_entity.id
_entity.type
_entity.pdbx_description
1 polymer ?
#
loop_
_entity_poly.entity_id
_entity_poly.type
_entity_poly.pdbx_seq_one_letter_code
_entity_poly.pdbx_strand_id
1 'polypeptide(L)'
;MQVKSHMKKARQRARARADQTPLSVAVIRKVVLSMYHRRHDYWTDADIAELLPALATFNITTIKQLRLLMKRHRRTLLQEERVKMRRAQTLHLLAEDGPCGIDVHANTSYYAIGGLVRTSMEHEFGFETMLPFHEVREDEPA
;
A
#
# COMPACT_ATOMS: atom_id res chain seq x y z
N MET A 1 -44.99 -1.51 2.06
CA MET A 1 -43.59 -1.76 2.50
C MET A 1 -42.65 -2.23 1.37
N GLN A 2 -42.74 -1.70 0.12
CA GLN A 2 -41.98 -2.25 -1.04
C GLN A 2 -40.85 -1.36 -1.60
N VAL A 3 -40.68 -0.13 -1.10
CA VAL A 3 -39.70 0.82 -1.67
C VAL A 3 -38.25 0.53 -1.22
N LYS A 4 -38.06 -0.06 -0.02
CA LYS A 4 -36.72 -0.31 0.56
C LYS A 4 -35.94 -1.44 -0.12
N SER A 5 -36.60 -2.32 -0.88
CA SER A 5 -35.98 -3.50 -1.50
C SER A 5 -35.25 -3.16 -2.82
N HIS A 6 -35.84 -2.31 -3.66
CA HIS A 6 -35.25 -1.91 -4.94
C HIS A 6 -33.99 -1.05 -4.79
N MET A 7 -33.96 -0.15 -3.80
CA MET A 7 -32.75 0.64 -3.49
C MET A 7 -31.57 -0.22 -3.02
N LYS A 8 -31.83 -1.30 -2.26
CA LYS A 8 -30.77 -2.23 -1.82
C LYS A 8 -30.15 -2.99 -2.99
N LYS A 9 -30.96 -3.45 -3.96
CA LYS A 9 -30.50 -4.14 -5.18
C LYS A 9 -29.72 -3.22 -6.13
N ALA A 10 -30.16 -1.97 -6.33
CA ALA A 10 -29.45 -1.00 -7.16
C ALA A 10 -28.09 -0.59 -6.56
N ARG A 11 -28.02 -0.44 -5.23
CA ARG A 11 -26.79 -0.07 -4.50
C ARG A 11 -25.74 -1.19 -4.49
N GLN A 12 -26.17 -2.47 -4.44
CA GLN A 12 -25.26 -3.60 -4.61
C GLN A 12 -24.56 -3.58 -5.98
N ARG A 13 -25.27 -3.20 -7.06
CA ARG A 13 -24.69 -3.11 -8.42
C ARG A 13 -23.67 -1.99 -8.55
N ALA A 14 -23.94 -0.81 -7.98
CA ALA A 14 -23.00 0.32 -8.06
C ALA A 14 -21.68 0.03 -7.35
N ARG A 15 -21.73 -0.56 -6.15
CA ARG A 15 -20.51 -0.94 -5.41
C ARG A 15 -19.76 -2.08 -6.09
N ALA A 16 -20.47 -3.10 -6.59
CA ALA A 16 -19.86 -4.18 -7.35
C ALA A 16 -19.16 -3.69 -8.63
N ARG A 17 -19.74 -2.71 -9.33
CA ARG A 17 -19.12 -2.09 -10.51
C ARG A 17 -17.87 -1.29 -10.14
N ALA A 18 -17.94 -0.49 -9.08
CA ALA A 18 -16.77 0.24 -8.57
C ALA A 18 -15.67 -0.72 -8.10
N ASP A 19 -16.03 -1.86 -7.55
CA ASP A 19 -15.08 -2.89 -7.09
C ASP A 19 -14.37 -3.60 -8.26
N GLN A 20 -14.97 -3.63 -9.45
CA GLN A 20 -14.38 -4.16 -10.68
C GLN A 20 -13.55 -3.15 -11.48
N THR A 21 -13.49 -1.88 -11.04
CA THR A 21 -12.68 -0.88 -11.72
C THR A 21 -11.21 -1.32 -11.74
N PRO A 22 -10.52 -1.22 -12.90
CA PRO A 22 -9.09 -1.50 -12.99
C PRO A 22 -8.26 -0.61 -12.07
N LEU A 23 -7.11 -1.12 -11.65
CA LEU A 23 -6.16 -0.34 -10.88
C LEU A 23 -5.50 0.75 -11.73
N SER A 24 -5.36 1.92 -11.13
CA SER A 24 -4.56 3.04 -11.61
C SER A 24 -3.86 3.68 -10.41
N VAL A 25 -2.88 4.53 -10.65
CA VAL A 25 -2.12 5.24 -9.60
C VAL A 25 -3.05 5.93 -8.60
N ALA A 26 -3.99 6.75 -9.10
CA ALA A 26 -4.96 7.47 -8.27
C ALA A 26 -5.87 6.52 -7.47
N VAL A 27 -6.24 5.39 -8.07
CA VAL A 27 -7.07 4.37 -7.43
C VAL A 27 -6.31 3.65 -6.32
N ILE A 28 -5.06 3.26 -6.54
CA ILE A 28 -4.20 2.63 -5.52
C ILE A 28 -4.05 3.59 -4.34
N ARG A 29 -3.65 4.84 -4.60
CA ARG A 29 -3.50 5.90 -3.58
C ARG A 29 -4.78 6.04 -2.76
N LYS A 30 -5.93 6.17 -3.43
CA LYS A 30 -7.24 6.29 -2.77
C LYS A 30 -7.61 5.06 -1.93
N VAL A 31 -7.39 3.85 -2.43
CA VAL A 31 -7.74 2.63 -1.71
C VAL A 31 -6.87 2.49 -0.47
N VAL A 32 -5.55 2.65 -0.59
CA VAL A 32 -4.62 2.53 0.54
C VAL A 32 -4.92 3.59 1.59
N LEU A 33 -5.02 4.87 1.22
CA LEU A 33 -5.28 5.95 2.18
C LEU A 33 -6.69 5.93 2.79
N SER A 34 -7.62 5.13 2.27
CA SER A 34 -8.90 4.88 2.95
C SER A 34 -8.77 3.96 4.18
N MET A 35 -7.65 3.25 4.32
CA MET A 35 -7.39 2.26 5.37
C MET A 35 -6.25 2.65 6.31
N TYR A 36 -5.33 3.48 5.83
CA TYR A 36 -4.12 3.95 6.51
C TYR A 36 -4.13 5.47 6.66
N HIS A 37 -3.20 6.01 7.47
CA HIS A 37 -3.15 7.45 7.74
C HIS A 37 -2.60 8.26 6.55
N ARG A 38 -2.92 9.55 6.45
CA ARG A 38 -2.42 10.40 5.34
C ARG A 38 -0.89 10.53 5.30
N ARG A 39 -0.21 10.23 6.41
CA ARG A 39 1.26 10.28 6.51
C ARG A 39 1.99 9.24 5.68
N HIS A 40 1.30 8.23 5.14
CA HIS A 40 1.90 7.27 4.19
C HIS A 40 1.95 7.83 2.76
N ASP A 41 1.33 8.99 2.52
CA ASP A 41 1.20 9.64 1.21
C ASP A 41 2.38 10.56 0.89
N TYR A 42 3.59 10.02 0.92
CA TYR A 42 4.82 10.76 0.62
C TYR A 42 5.57 10.23 -0.61
N TRP A 43 4.96 9.29 -1.35
CA TRP A 43 5.45 8.83 -2.65
C TRP A 43 4.85 9.63 -3.81
N THR A 44 5.63 9.74 -4.87
CA THR A 44 5.21 10.33 -6.14
C THR A 44 4.28 9.39 -6.91
N ASP A 45 3.60 9.93 -7.91
CA ASP A 45 2.76 9.12 -8.80
C ASP A 45 3.58 8.12 -9.62
N ALA A 46 4.85 8.43 -9.90
CA ALA A 46 5.77 7.52 -10.59
C ALA A 46 6.09 6.30 -9.72
N ASP A 47 6.42 6.51 -8.44
CA ASP A 47 6.73 5.42 -7.50
C ASP A 47 5.51 4.48 -7.31
N ILE A 48 4.31 5.05 -7.27
CA ILE A 48 3.07 4.26 -7.19
C ILE A 48 2.79 3.50 -8.50
N ALA A 49 3.18 4.06 -9.66
CA ALA A 49 2.99 3.39 -10.94
C ALA A 49 3.80 2.09 -11.05
N GLU A 50 4.96 1.99 -10.39
CA GLU A 50 5.76 0.77 -10.30
C GLU A 50 5.01 -0.42 -9.68
N LEU A 51 4.01 -0.15 -8.85
CA LEU A 51 3.20 -1.19 -8.22
C LEU A 51 2.26 -1.89 -9.21
N LEU A 52 1.90 -1.23 -10.32
CA LEU A 52 0.94 -1.77 -11.28
C LEU A 52 1.42 -3.09 -11.93
N PRO A 53 2.64 -3.18 -12.50
CA PRO A 53 3.13 -4.44 -13.06
C PRO A 53 3.28 -5.52 -11.98
N ALA A 54 3.78 -5.17 -10.79
CA ALA A 54 3.91 -6.12 -9.69
C ALA A 54 2.56 -6.71 -9.30
N LEU A 55 1.55 -5.88 -9.05
CA LEU A 55 0.19 -6.33 -8.71
C LEU A 55 -0.44 -7.17 -9.83
N ALA A 56 -0.20 -6.81 -11.09
CA ALA A 56 -0.73 -7.55 -12.23
C ALA A 56 -0.16 -8.98 -12.31
N THR A 57 1.12 -9.20 -12.02
CA THR A 57 1.75 -10.53 -12.00
C THR A 57 1.05 -11.50 -11.03
N PHE A 58 0.54 -10.98 -9.91
CA PHE A 58 -0.21 -11.76 -8.91
C PHE A 58 -1.73 -11.75 -9.14
N ASN A 59 -2.18 -11.40 -10.35
CA ASN A 59 -3.59 -11.30 -10.72
C ASN A 59 -4.40 -10.30 -9.87
N ILE A 60 -3.76 -9.28 -9.29
CA ILE A 60 -4.39 -8.18 -8.56
C ILE A 60 -4.57 -7.01 -9.52
N THR A 61 -5.69 -6.99 -10.25
CA THR A 61 -5.94 -6.00 -11.31
C THR A 61 -7.12 -5.09 -11.01
N THR A 62 -7.88 -5.37 -9.95
CA THR A 62 -9.10 -4.62 -9.59
C THR A 62 -9.05 -4.01 -8.20
N ILE A 63 -9.87 -2.96 -7.99
CA ILE A 63 -10.07 -2.33 -6.68
C ILE A 63 -10.42 -3.35 -5.59
N LYS A 64 -11.30 -4.31 -5.90
CA LYS A 64 -11.73 -5.32 -4.93
C LYS A 64 -10.56 -6.13 -4.41
N GLN A 65 -9.73 -6.62 -5.32
CA GLN A 65 -8.61 -7.51 -4.99
C GLN A 65 -7.58 -6.76 -4.15
N LEU A 66 -7.18 -5.55 -4.57
CA LEU A 66 -6.26 -4.73 -3.79
C LEU A 66 -6.81 -4.43 -2.40
N ARG A 67 -8.09 -4.03 -2.30
CA ARG A 67 -8.72 -3.76 -1.00
C ARG A 67 -8.73 -5.01 -0.11
N LEU A 68 -8.95 -6.20 -0.68
CA LEU A 68 -8.97 -7.44 0.08
C LEU A 68 -7.57 -7.80 0.61
N LEU A 69 -6.54 -7.68 -0.24
CA LEU A 69 -5.13 -7.86 0.13
C LEU A 69 -4.77 -6.96 1.31
N MET A 70 -4.93 -5.63 1.12
CA MET A 70 -4.57 -4.65 2.14
C MET A 70 -5.35 -4.88 3.44
N LYS A 71 -6.65 -5.24 3.35
CA LYS A 71 -7.48 -5.48 4.53
C LYS A 71 -7.05 -6.72 5.30
N ARG A 72 -6.59 -7.77 4.62
CA ARG A 72 -6.14 -9.02 5.25
C ARG A 72 -4.91 -8.79 6.12
N HIS A 73 -3.93 -8.04 5.62
CA HIS A 73 -2.62 -7.86 6.27
C HIS A 73 -2.51 -6.57 7.10
N ARG A 74 -3.56 -5.74 7.13
CA ARG A 74 -3.57 -4.45 7.83
C ARG A 74 -3.10 -4.50 9.28
N ARG A 75 -3.52 -5.52 10.03
CA ARG A 75 -3.18 -5.61 11.46
C ARG A 75 -1.69 -5.88 11.66
N THR A 76 -1.11 -6.76 10.83
CA THR A 76 0.31 -7.11 10.87
C THR A 76 1.16 -5.89 10.53
N LEU A 77 0.84 -5.19 9.42
CA LEU A 77 1.57 -3.98 9.03
C LEU A 77 1.56 -2.89 10.11
N LEU A 78 0.39 -2.65 10.73
CA LEU A 78 0.30 -1.67 11.81
C LEU A 78 1.05 -2.09 13.08
N GLN A 79 1.35 -3.38 13.25
CA GLN A 79 2.21 -3.86 14.34
C GLN A 79 3.69 -3.68 14.00
N GLU A 80 4.08 -3.94 12.75
CA GLU A 80 5.45 -3.73 12.27
C GLU A 80 5.87 -2.26 12.35
N GLU A 81 5.01 -1.33 11.91
CA GLU A 81 5.27 0.13 12.00
C GLU A 81 5.38 0.65 13.45
N ARG A 82 4.90 -0.12 14.43
CA ARG A 82 5.02 0.24 15.87
C ARG A 82 6.34 -0.21 16.48
N VAL A 83 7.14 -0.98 15.76
CA VAL A 83 8.45 -1.43 16.24
C VAL A 83 9.37 -0.21 16.37
N LYS A 84 9.90 -0.02 17.58
CA LYS A 84 10.83 1.08 17.84
C LYS A 84 12.19 0.74 17.26
N MET A 85 12.70 1.65 16.44
CA MET A 85 14.08 1.64 15.95
C MET A 85 15.03 2.14 17.03
N ARG A 86 16.31 1.75 16.91
CA ARG A 86 17.37 2.36 17.72
C ARG A 86 17.56 3.80 17.28
N ARG A 87 17.86 4.71 18.21
CA ARG A 87 18.08 6.14 17.90
C ARG A 87 19.12 6.36 16.80
N ALA A 88 20.20 5.57 16.81
CA ALA A 88 21.24 5.61 15.78
C ALA A 88 20.68 5.28 14.38
N GLN A 89 19.82 4.27 14.27
CA GLN A 89 19.16 3.90 13.02
C GLN A 89 18.20 5.01 12.55
N THR A 90 17.43 5.61 13.46
CA THR A 90 16.56 6.75 13.14
C THR A 90 17.37 7.94 12.60
N LEU A 91 18.51 8.25 13.22
CA LEU A 91 19.39 9.34 12.76
C LEU A 91 20.02 9.04 11.40
N HIS A 92 20.40 7.79 11.16
CA HIS A 92 20.94 7.36 9.88
C HIS A 92 19.92 7.49 8.75
N LEU A 93 18.71 6.96 8.92
CA LEU A 93 17.64 7.08 7.92
C LEU A 93 17.25 8.53 7.65
N LEU A 94 17.26 9.40 8.68
CA LEU A 94 17.02 10.83 8.49
C LEU A 94 18.10 11.51 7.64
N ALA A 95 19.33 11.01 7.69
CA ALA A 95 20.44 11.56 6.91
C ALA A 95 20.42 11.08 5.46
N GLU A 96 19.96 9.86 5.19
CA GLU A 96 19.90 9.27 3.84
C GLU A 96 18.62 9.63 3.09
N ASP A 97 17.45 9.37 3.68
CA ASP A 97 16.15 9.43 3.00
C ASP A 97 15.31 10.65 3.39
N GLY A 98 15.82 11.47 4.30
CA GLY A 98 15.11 12.62 4.87
C GLY A 98 14.01 12.22 5.87
N PRO A 99 13.18 13.18 6.32
CA PRO A 99 12.21 12.95 7.39
C PRO A 99 10.94 12.20 6.96
N CYS A 100 10.80 11.88 5.67
CA CYS A 100 9.57 11.29 5.14
C CYS A 100 9.31 9.90 5.73
N GLY A 101 8.18 9.74 6.40
CA GLY A 101 7.81 8.48 7.02
C GLY A 101 8.52 8.18 8.35
N ILE A 102 9.36 9.07 8.89
CA ILE A 102 10.05 8.86 10.16
C ILE A 102 9.44 9.70 11.27
N ASP A 103 9.07 9.07 12.38
CA ASP A 103 8.71 9.74 13.64
C ASP A 103 9.91 9.75 14.58
N VAL A 104 10.61 10.88 14.61
CA VAL A 104 11.83 11.06 15.41
C VAL A 104 11.55 11.04 16.90
N HIS A 105 10.34 11.41 17.33
CA HIS A 105 9.95 11.43 18.74
C HIS A 105 9.62 10.02 19.23
N ALA A 106 8.90 9.24 18.43
CA ALA A 106 8.56 7.86 18.74
C ALA A 106 9.68 6.86 18.40
N ASN A 107 10.68 7.27 17.61
CA ASN A 107 11.68 6.42 16.95
C ASN A 107 11.03 5.28 16.16
N THR A 108 9.98 5.59 15.38
CA THR A 108 9.27 4.62 14.52
C THR A 108 9.30 5.09 13.08
N SER A 109 9.24 4.15 12.14
CA SER A 109 9.05 4.43 10.72
C SER A 109 7.66 3.98 10.29
N TYR A 110 7.14 4.66 9.29
CA TYR A 110 5.90 4.34 8.59
C TYR A 110 6.26 4.01 7.15
N TYR A 111 5.62 3.00 6.60
CA TYR A 111 5.81 2.66 5.20
C TYR A 111 5.15 3.69 4.30
N ALA A 112 5.74 3.93 3.13
CA ALA A 112 5.06 4.62 2.05
C ALA A 112 3.94 3.73 1.50
N ILE A 113 3.07 4.28 0.65
CA ILE A 113 1.98 3.52 0.01
C ILE A 113 2.48 2.22 -0.61
N GLY A 114 3.59 2.20 -1.36
CA GLY A 114 4.06 0.92 -1.90
C GLY A 114 4.87 0.08 -0.94
N GLY A 115 5.47 0.64 0.11
CA GLY A 115 5.96 -0.19 1.23
C GLY A 115 4.82 -0.99 1.85
N LEU A 116 3.67 -0.36 2.09
CA LEU A 116 2.46 -1.05 2.57
C LEU A 116 1.97 -2.12 1.59
N VAL A 117 1.95 -1.83 0.29
CA VAL A 117 1.48 -2.77 -0.73
C VAL A 117 2.45 -3.94 -0.90
N ARG A 118 3.75 -3.69 -1.04
CA ARG A 118 4.79 -4.72 -1.21
C ARG A 118 4.85 -5.64 0.00
N THR A 119 4.90 -5.09 1.20
CA THR A 119 4.87 -5.88 2.45
C THR A 119 3.57 -6.69 2.57
N SER A 120 2.42 -6.14 2.13
CA SER A 120 1.17 -6.93 2.05
C SER A 120 1.28 -8.11 1.08
N MET A 121 1.96 -7.93 -0.05
CA MET A 121 2.18 -8.99 -1.03
C MET A 121 3.18 -10.02 -0.51
N GLU A 122 4.23 -9.61 0.21
CA GLU A 122 5.18 -10.51 0.87
C GLU A 122 4.49 -11.41 1.90
N HIS A 123 3.57 -10.85 2.70
CA HIS A 123 2.77 -11.65 3.63
C HIS A 123 1.80 -12.62 2.93
N GLU A 124 1.32 -12.30 1.73
CA GLU A 124 0.36 -13.13 1.00
C GLU A 124 1.04 -14.23 0.18
N PHE A 125 2.14 -13.91 -0.49
CA PHE A 125 2.79 -14.75 -1.49
C PHE A 125 4.20 -15.22 -1.09
N GLY A 126 4.72 -14.74 0.03
CA GLY A 126 6.07 -15.02 0.51
C GLY A 126 7.11 -14.03 0.00
N PHE A 127 8.13 -13.77 0.83
CA PHE A 127 9.24 -12.87 0.54
C PHE A 127 10.02 -13.28 -0.72
N GLU A 128 10.37 -14.56 -0.85
CA GLU A 128 11.13 -15.09 -2.01
C GLU A 128 10.43 -14.80 -3.35
N THR A 129 9.10 -14.89 -3.37
CA THR A 129 8.29 -14.62 -4.57
C THR A 129 8.25 -13.13 -4.92
N MET A 130 8.50 -12.27 -3.93
CA MET A 130 8.49 -10.82 -4.08
C MET A 130 9.86 -10.24 -4.43
N LEU A 131 10.96 -11.00 -4.24
CA LEU A 131 12.33 -10.56 -4.52
C LEU A 131 12.52 -9.86 -5.88
N PRO A 132 11.99 -10.36 -7.01
CA PRO A 132 12.16 -9.70 -8.31
C PRO A 132 11.55 -8.29 -8.39
N PHE A 133 10.64 -7.95 -7.47
CA PHE A 133 10.04 -6.64 -7.39
C PHE A 133 10.76 -5.73 -6.40
N HIS A 134 11.62 -6.27 -5.54
CA HIS A 134 12.46 -5.49 -4.61
C HIS A 134 13.69 -4.86 -5.28
N GLU A 135 14.02 -5.24 -6.51
CA GLU A 135 15.20 -4.72 -7.21
C GLU A 135 15.12 -3.21 -7.44
N VAL A 136 16.09 -2.50 -6.86
CA VAL A 136 16.40 -1.09 -7.02
C VAL A 136 17.08 -0.91 -8.39
N ARG A 137 16.70 0.17 -9.09
CA ARG A 137 17.30 0.63 -10.35
C ARG A 137 18.83 0.56 -10.31
N GLU A 138 19.46 -0.19 -11.21
CA GLU A 138 20.91 -0.07 -11.50
C GLU A 138 21.24 1.22 -12.30
N ASP A 139 20.56 2.33 -12.03
CA ASP A 139 20.74 3.58 -12.76
C ASP A 139 21.31 4.68 -11.85
N GLU A 140 22.55 4.52 -11.42
CA GLU A 140 23.39 5.64 -11.00
C GLU A 140 24.76 5.51 -11.71
N PRO A 141 25.07 6.35 -12.72
CA PRO A 141 26.39 6.32 -13.34
C PRO A 141 27.45 6.84 -12.36
N ALA A 142 28.58 6.12 -12.33
CA ALA A 142 29.79 6.45 -11.56
C ALA A 142 30.44 7.79 -11.96
#